data_AF-A0A3Q3GU19-F1
#
_entry.id   AF-A0A3Q3GU19-F1
#
_cell.length_a   1.000
_cell.length_b   1.000
_cell.length_c   1.000
_cell.angle_alpha   90.00
_cell.angle_beta   90.00
_cell.angle_gamma   90.00
#
_symmetry.space_group_name_H-M   'P 1'
#
loop_
_entity.id
_entity.type
_entity.pdbx_description
1 polymer ?
#
loop_
_entity_poly.entity_id
_entity_poly.type
_entity_poly.pdbx_seq_one_letter_code
_entity_poly.pdbx_strand_id
1 'polypeptide(L)'
;MPNLIGHKSQVEAGLDMQQFSSLVRVGCSPQLKPFLCSLFAPECEAGEARPPCRTLCEQARSGCESLMNKFEVQWPESFQCDKFTTESCERVSHLLLTL
;
A
#
# COMPACT_ATOMS: atom_id res chain seq x y z
N MET A 1 -0.61 -16.12 -3.04
CA MET A 1 -1.57 -15.38 -3.88
C MET A 1 -2.94 -15.97 -3.66
N PRO A 2 -3.98 -15.16 -3.47
CA PRO A 2 -4.15 -13.76 -3.91
C PRO A 2 -3.36 -12.70 -3.09
N ASN A 3 -3.32 -11.46 -3.58
CA ASN A 3 -2.88 -10.28 -2.78
C ASN A 3 -4.09 -9.62 -2.08
N LEU A 4 -3.86 -8.51 -1.37
CA LEU A 4 -4.88 -7.86 -0.52
C LEU A 4 -6.02 -7.16 -1.28
N ILE A 5 -5.87 -7.00 -2.59
CA ILE A 5 -6.87 -6.40 -3.47
C ILE A 5 -7.46 -7.42 -4.44
N GLY A 6 -7.17 -8.72 -4.23
CA GLY A 6 -7.83 -9.83 -4.90
C GLY A 6 -7.18 -10.32 -6.20
N HIS A 7 -6.05 -9.74 -6.62
CA HIS A 7 -5.35 -10.18 -7.83
C HIS A 7 -4.83 -11.61 -7.64
N LYS A 8 -5.03 -12.42 -8.68
CA LYS A 8 -4.66 -13.85 -8.69
C LYS A 8 -3.33 -14.11 -9.38
N SER A 9 -2.77 -13.09 -10.05
CA SER A 9 -1.44 -13.14 -10.64
C SER A 9 -0.64 -11.86 -10.39
N GLN A 10 0.69 -11.97 -10.39
CA GLN A 10 1.58 -10.80 -10.34
C GLN A 10 1.53 -9.98 -11.64
N VAL A 11 1.15 -10.61 -12.76
CA VAL A 11 0.93 -9.91 -14.04
C VAL A 11 -0.26 -8.97 -13.93
N GLU A 12 -1.40 -9.48 -13.43
CA GLU A 12 -2.61 -8.70 -13.16
C GLU A 12 -2.31 -7.55 -12.18
N ALA A 13 -1.67 -7.86 -11.04
CA ALA A 13 -1.29 -6.85 -10.06
C ALA A 13 -0.35 -5.78 -10.65
N GLY A 14 0.63 -6.19 -11.47
CA GLY A 14 1.56 -5.28 -12.11
C GLY A 14 0.87 -4.32 -13.08
N LEU A 15 -0.09 -4.80 -13.88
CA LEU A 15 -0.85 -3.97 -14.82
C LEU A 15 -1.67 -2.91 -14.08
N ASP A 16 -2.37 -3.28 -13.01
CA ASP A 16 -3.15 -2.32 -12.22
C ASP A 16 -2.27 -1.34 -11.45
N MET A 17 -1.11 -1.80 -10.94
CA MET A 17 -0.16 -0.94 -10.24
C MET A 17 0.43 0.15 -11.17
N GLN A 18 0.54 -0.08 -12.48
CA GLN A 18 1.08 0.93 -13.42
C GLN A 18 0.28 2.23 -13.42
N GLN A 19 -1.01 2.17 -13.09
CA GLN A 19 -1.89 3.35 -13.02
C GLN A 19 -1.40 4.38 -11.99
N PHE A 20 -0.64 3.96 -10.97
CA PHE A 20 -0.11 4.82 -9.91
C PHE A 20 1.31 5.35 -10.20
N SER A 21 1.90 4.99 -11.35
CA SER A 21 3.31 5.34 -11.68
C SER A 21 3.57 6.84 -11.67
N SER A 22 2.61 7.66 -12.14
CA SER A 22 2.71 9.12 -12.13
C SER A 22 2.75 9.69 -10.71
N LEU A 23 1.93 9.18 -9.79
CA LEU A 23 1.92 9.63 -8.38
C LEU A 23 3.24 9.28 -7.69
N VAL A 24 3.79 8.09 -7.97
CA VAL A 24 5.11 7.68 -7.46
C VAL A 24 6.22 8.58 -8.00
N ARG A 25 6.19 8.93 -9.29
CA ARG A 25 7.19 9.82 -9.91
C ARG A 25 7.12 11.26 -9.41
N VAL A 26 5.91 11.80 -9.22
CA VAL A 26 5.70 13.13 -8.64
C VAL A 26 6.18 13.19 -7.19
N GLY A 27 6.16 12.05 -6.47
CA GLY A 27 6.68 11.98 -5.12
C GLY A 27 5.80 12.71 -4.09
N CYS A 28 4.48 12.66 -4.27
CA CYS A 28 3.53 13.29 -3.34
C CYS A 28 3.65 12.78 -1.90
N SER A 29 4.14 11.55 -1.71
CA SER A 29 4.54 11.02 -0.41
C SER A 29 5.70 10.04 -0.59
N PRO A 30 6.73 10.07 0.29
CA PRO A 30 7.80 9.06 0.27
C PRO A 30 7.27 7.65 0.60
N GLN A 31 6.11 7.56 1.26
CA GLN A 31 5.52 6.31 1.69
C GLN A 31 4.55 5.70 0.67
N LEU A 32 4.25 6.39 -0.43
CA LEU A 32 3.34 5.87 -1.45
C LEU A 32 3.84 4.57 -2.08
N LYS A 33 5.11 4.50 -2.50
CA LYS A 33 5.66 3.30 -3.11
C LYS A 33 5.68 2.10 -2.14
N PRO A 34 6.19 2.23 -0.91
CA PRO A 34 6.09 1.17 0.10
C PRO A 34 4.65 0.71 0.34
N PHE A 35 3.71 1.65 0.47
CA PHE A 35 2.29 1.33 0.66
C PHE A 35 1.70 0.56 -0.52
N LEU A 36 1.92 1.00 -1.77
CA LEU A 36 1.44 0.28 -2.95
C LEU A 36 2.06 -1.13 -3.02
N CYS A 37 3.36 -1.29 -2.76
CA CYS A 37 3.97 -2.62 -2.72
C CYS A 37 3.30 -3.52 -1.66
N SER A 38 3.00 -2.99 -0.48
CA SER A 38 2.33 -3.77 0.58
C SER A 38 0.91 -4.24 0.22
N LEU A 39 0.24 -3.61 -0.76
CA LEU A 39 -1.06 -4.05 -1.26
C LEU A 39 -0.95 -5.00 -2.44
N PHE A 40 -0.10 -4.65 -3.41
CA PHE A 40 -0.01 -5.35 -4.70
C PHE A 40 0.93 -6.56 -4.66
N ALA A 41 2.00 -6.48 -3.88
CA ALA A 41 3.01 -7.52 -3.71
C ALA A 41 3.38 -7.68 -2.21
N PRO A 42 2.41 -8.07 -1.36
CA PRO A 42 2.59 -8.17 0.08
C PRO A 42 3.60 -9.27 0.45
N GLU A 43 4.26 -9.07 1.59
CA GLU A 43 4.90 -10.18 2.30
C GLU A 43 3.85 -11.22 2.69
N CYS A 44 4.27 -12.48 2.76
CA CYS A 44 3.39 -13.60 3.12
C CYS A 44 3.84 -14.20 4.46
N GLU A 45 2.88 -14.45 5.35
CA GLU A 45 3.08 -15.16 6.61
C GLU A 45 2.22 -16.42 6.59
N ALA A 46 2.83 -17.60 6.71
CA ALA A 46 2.16 -18.91 6.60
C ALA A 46 1.30 -19.07 5.32
N GLY A 47 1.71 -18.45 4.21
CA GLY A 47 1.02 -18.52 2.91
C GLY A 47 -0.06 -17.45 2.70
N GLU A 48 -0.39 -16.67 3.74
CA GLU A 48 -1.38 -15.59 3.69
C GLU A 48 -0.73 -14.23 3.51
N ALA A 49 -1.36 -13.36 2.71
CA ALA A 49 -0.89 -12.00 2.47
C ALA A 49 -1.04 -11.14 3.73
N ARG A 50 0.02 -10.44 4.12
CA ARG A 50 0.00 -9.59 5.31
C ARG A 50 -0.55 -8.19 5.00
N PRO A 51 -1.52 -7.67 5.77
CA PRO A 51 -2.03 -6.32 5.60
C PRO A 51 -1.00 -5.25 5.96
N PRO A 52 -1.03 -4.06 5.31
CA PRO A 52 -0.19 -2.95 5.73
C PRO A 52 -0.56 -2.42 7.12
N CYS A 53 0.38 -1.69 7.68
CA CYS A 53 0.18 -0.80 8.83
C CYS A 53 -0.74 0.37 8.47
N ARG A 54 -1.72 0.69 9.34
CA ARG A 54 -2.57 1.89 9.18
C ARG A 54 -1.74 3.17 9.05
N THR A 55 -0.71 3.34 9.88
CA THR A 55 0.18 4.51 9.83
C THR A 55 0.89 4.64 8.48
N LEU A 56 1.30 3.53 7.87
CA LEU A 56 1.90 3.54 6.53
C LEU A 56 0.90 4.05 5.48
N CYS A 57 -0.35 3.58 5.54
CA CYS A 57 -1.43 4.06 4.68
C CYS A 57 -1.67 5.56 4.85
N GLU A 58 -1.81 6.04 6.08
CA GLU A 58 -2.08 7.45 6.37
C GLU A 58 -0.96 8.36 5.88
N GLN A 59 0.31 7.93 6.06
CA GLN A 59 1.47 8.65 5.53
C GLN A 59 1.54 8.65 4.00
N ALA A 60 1.12 7.56 3.34
CA ALA A 60 0.99 7.53 1.89
C ALA A 60 -0.13 8.45 1.39
N ARG A 61 -1.27 8.46 2.09
CA ARG A 61 -2.48 9.23 1.73
C ARG A 61 -2.28 10.74 1.89
N SER A 62 -1.63 11.21 2.98
CA SER A 62 -1.66 12.63 3.38
C SER A 62 -1.21 13.62 2.30
N GLY A 63 -0.23 13.24 1.46
CA GLY A 63 0.21 14.05 0.32
C GLY A 63 -0.47 13.72 -1.00
N CYS A 64 -0.82 12.45 -1.21
CA CYS A 64 -1.29 11.98 -2.51
C CYS A 64 -2.79 12.14 -2.72
N GLU A 65 -3.62 12.02 -1.69
CA GLU A 65 -5.07 12.24 -1.80
C GLU A 65 -5.39 13.68 -2.19
N SER A 66 -4.72 14.66 -1.57
CA SER A 66 -4.85 16.07 -1.93
C SER A 66 -4.46 16.34 -3.39
N LEU A 67 -3.46 15.64 -3.92
CA LEU A 67 -3.06 15.74 -5.32
C LEU A 67 -4.10 15.10 -6.25
N MET A 68 -4.60 13.91 -5.93
CA MET A 68 -5.62 13.21 -6.72
C MET A 68 -6.91 14.03 -6.79
N ASN A 69 -7.37 14.59 -5.66
CA ASN A 69 -8.57 15.39 -5.58
C ASN A 69 -8.51 16.65 -6.47
N LYS A 70 -7.33 17.25 -6.69
CA LYS A 70 -7.15 18.39 -7.62
C LYS A 70 -7.46 18.04 -9.08
N PHE A 71 -7.36 16.77 -9.43
CA PHE A 71 -7.71 16.23 -10.75
C PHE A 71 -9.03 15.46 -10.72
N GLU A 72 -9.87 15.68 -9.69
CA GLU A 72 -11.18 15.05 -9.51
C GLU A 72 -11.13 13.51 -9.41
N VAL A 73 -9.96 12.95 -9.07
CA VAL A 73 -9.77 11.53 -8.82
C VAL A 73 -9.82 11.28 -7.32
N GLN A 74 -10.66 10.33 -6.89
CA GLN A 74 -10.81 9.98 -5.48
C GLN A 74 -9.77 8.95 -5.04
N TRP A 75 -9.37 9.00 -3.76
CA TRP A 75 -8.58 7.93 -3.15
C TRP A 75 -9.37 6.61 -3.19
N PRO A 76 -8.79 5.51 -3.71
CA PRO A 76 -9.55 4.27 -3.91
C PRO A 76 -10.12 3.70 -2.62
N GLU A 77 -11.33 3.15 -2.67
CA GLU A 77 -11.99 2.58 -1.51
C GLU A 77 -11.21 1.39 -0.93
N SER A 78 -10.56 0.59 -1.77
CA SER A 78 -9.68 -0.51 -1.36
C SER A 78 -8.45 -0.05 -0.58
N PHE A 79 -8.10 1.24 -0.64
CA PHE A 79 -6.92 1.82 0.00
C PHE A 79 -7.29 2.66 1.23
N GLN A 80 -8.55 2.64 1.68
CA GLN A 80 -8.98 3.40 2.86
C GLN A 80 -8.29 2.89 4.12
N CYS A 81 -7.67 3.80 4.87
CA CYS A 81 -6.76 3.43 5.96
C CYS A 81 -7.47 2.84 7.19
N ASP A 82 -8.77 3.06 7.32
CA ASP A 82 -9.62 2.46 8.36
C ASP A 82 -9.77 0.94 8.20
N LYS A 83 -9.56 0.41 6.99
CA LYS A 83 -9.49 -1.03 6.70
C LYS A 83 -8.24 -1.71 7.26
N PHE A 84 -7.22 -0.95 7.65
CA PHE A 84 -5.97 -1.45 8.22
C PHE A 84 -5.90 -1.15 9.72
N THR A 85 -5.05 -1.87 10.45
CA THR A 85 -4.91 -1.71 11.90
C THR A 85 -3.51 -1.22 12.28
N THR A 86 -3.30 -0.84 13.54
CA THR A 86 -1.99 -0.41 14.04
C THR A 86 -1.14 -1.57 14.54
N GLU A 87 -1.73 -2.72 14.86
CA GLU A 87 -1.00 -3.94 15.27
C GLU A 87 -0.12 -4.49 14.14
N SER A 88 -0.46 -4.22 12.87
CA SER A 88 0.39 -4.57 11.73
C SER A 88 1.65 -3.69 11.63
N CYS A 89 1.76 -2.60 12.41
CA CYS A 89 2.93 -1.72 12.43
C CYS A 89 4.09 -2.27 13.29
N GLU A 90 3.78 -2.98 14.37
CA GLU A 90 4.78 -3.36 15.39
C GLU A 90 5.73 -4.48 14.93
N ARG A 91 5.41 -5.17 13.83
CA ARG A 91 6.21 -6.31 13.36
C ARG A 91 7.32 -5.96 12.38
N VAL A 92 7.46 -4.68 11.99
CA VAL A 92 8.69 -4.17 11.35
C VAL A 92 9.87 -4.21 12.34
N SER A 93 9.59 -3.99 13.63
CA SER A 93 10.60 -3.99 14.70
C SER A 93 11.26 -5.35 14.92
N HIS A 94 10.58 -6.47 14.62
CA HIS A 94 11.18 -7.80 14.80
C HIS A 94 12.32 -8.09 13.82
N LEU A 95 12.31 -7.54 12.61
CA LEU A 95 13.42 -7.67 11.66
C LEU A 95 14.65 -6.84 12.08
N LEU A 96 14.45 -5.74 12.80
CA LEU A 96 15.52 -4.90 13.35
C LEU A 96 16.06 -5.38 14.70
N LEU A 97 15.30 -6.20 15.43
CA LEU A 97 15.72 -6.80 16.71
C LEU A 97 16.49 -8.12 16.54
N THR A 98 16.51 -8.67 15.32
CA THR A 98 17.25 -9.90 14.98
C THR A 98 18.49 -9.63 14.10
N LEU A 99 18.79 -8.37 13.80
CA LEU A 99 20.01 -7.89 13.15
C LEU A 99 20.84 -7.09 14.15
#